data_AF-A0AA49GEH8-F1
#
_entry.id   AF-A0AA49GEH8-F1
#
_cell.length_a   1.000
_cell.length_b   1.000
_cell.length_c   1.000
_cell.angle_alpha   90.00
_cell.angle_beta   90.00
_cell.angle_gamma   90.00
#
_symmetry.space_group_name_H-M   'P 1'
#
loop_
_entity.id
_entity.type
_entity.pdbx_description
1 polymer ?
#
loop_
_entity_poly.entity_id
_entity_poly.type
_entity_poly.pdbx_seq_one_letter_code
_entity_poly.pdbx_strand_id
1 'polypeptide(L)'
;MISIKPDFCDLSFANDELLGIEDYESSKARWCSGCGAHTILHNVQQLCRDEQLPPEKTVFVSGIGCSSRFPHYMKTYGFHGLHGRALPVAGGIKFRRPDLNVFVITGDGDCCSIGAGHWVHAIRYNMKMVVLLFDNSIYGLTKKQTSPTSPLGIHTNTHPRGSVLPPIHPIQSTLGFSNVSFVAQTVDWKPAHLYATLKKAYDHPGLAFVRIVQRCPIWMKDSYEPVVKDPNAITLLQHENGIVIDSKATQKFHNLKEHDPSDLIKARELVETTKDTTPIGLFYQNKEATRYDEYGAHNMGISAEDKTEAINTLMDKYAI
;
A
#
# COMPACT_ATOMS: atom_id res chain seq x y z
N MET A 1 25.55 23.61 41.73
CA MET A 1 25.36 22.40 40.89
C MET A 1 23.89 22.04 40.93
N ILE A 2 23.11 22.51 39.95
CA ILE A 2 21.72 22.08 39.76
C ILE A 2 21.78 20.99 38.70
N SER A 3 21.68 19.74 39.15
CA SER A 3 21.65 18.57 38.29
C SER A 3 20.38 18.61 37.45
N ILE A 4 20.55 18.79 36.15
CA ILE A 4 19.48 18.57 35.17
C ILE A 4 19.14 17.07 35.24
N LYS A 5 17.87 16.75 35.50
CA LYS A 5 17.37 15.37 35.56
C LYS A 5 17.47 14.70 34.18
N PRO A 6 17.60 13.36 34.12
CA PRO A 6 17.86 12.62 32.90
C PRO A 6 16.73 12.76 31.87
N ASP A 7 17.14 12.60 30.61
CA ASP A 7 16.37 12.57 29.37
C ASP A 7 14.91 12.12 29.48
N PHE A 8 14.00 12.97 29.00
CA PHE A 8 12.62 12.59 28.64
C PHE A 8 12.56 11.76 27.34
N CYS A 9 13.71 11.42 26.74
CA CYS A 9 13.79 10.69 25.48
C CYS A 9 13.82 9.16 25.62
N ASP A 10 13.95 8.62 26.83
CA ASP A 10 13.91 7.17 27.04
C ASP A 10 12.48 6.73 27.39
N LEU A 11 11.60 6.86 26.39
CA LEU A 11 10.28 6.25 26.41
C LEU A 11 10.41 4.78 26.02
N SER A 12 11.11 3.99 26.85
CA SER A 12 10.91 2.55 26.85
C SER A 12 9.56 2.25 27.49
N PHE A 13 8.47 2.60 26.79
CA PHE A 13 7.14 2.10 27.12
C PHE A 13 7.08 0.63 26.72
N ALA A 14 7.72 -0.23 27.53
CA ALA A 14 7.22 -1.58 27.70
C ALA A 14 5.97 -1.48 28.60
N ASN A 15 4.89 -0.89 28.07
CA ASN A 15 3.58 -1.16 28.64
C ASN A 15 3.19 -2.53 28.12
N ASP A 16 3.16 -3.52 29.01
CA ASP A 16 2.63 -4.87 28.78
C ASP A 16 1.11 -4.89 28.46
N GLU A 17 0.53 -3.75 28.06
CA GLU A 17 -0.86 -3.65 27.63
C GLU A 17 -0.94 -3.94 26.12
N LEU A 18 -1.60 -5.06 25.79
CA LEU A 18 -1.92 -5.41 24.42
C LEU A 18 -2.83 -4.34 23.83
N LEU A 19 -2.43 -3.78 22.69
CA LEU A 19 -3.20 -2.80 21.96
C LEU A 19 -4.47 -3.44 21.40
N GLY A 20 -5.60 -2.77 21.61
CA GLY A 20 -6.91 -3.13 21.07
C GLY A 20 -7.11 -2.58 19.65
N ILE A 21 -8.26 -2.87 19.04
CA ILE A 21 -8.59 -2.28 17.72
C ILE A 21 -8.95 -0.79 17.87
N GLU A 22 -9.57 -0.45 18.99
CA GLU A 22 -9.95 0.88 19.44
C GLU A 22 -8.76 1.84 19.55
N ASP A 23 -7.55 1.31 19.76
CA ASP A 23 -6.32 2.10 19.80
C ASP A 23 -5.89 2.62 18.43
N TYR A 24 -6.46 2.06 17.36
CA TYR A 24 -6.24 2.50 15.98
C TYR A 24 -7.45 3.21 15.37
N GLU A 25 -8.60 3.23 16.06
CA GLU A 25 -9.81 3.91 15.61
C GLU A 25 -9.78 5.40 15.98
N SER A 26 -10.02 6.26 15.00
CA SER A 26 -10.12 7.72 15.18
C SER A 26 -11.52 8.22 14.79
N SER A 27 -11.61 9.26 13.96
CA SER A 27 -12.89 9.84 13.56
C SER A 27 -13.75 8.87 12.74
N LYS A 28 -15.08 9.01 12.84
CA LYS A 28 -16.01 8.19 12.06
C LYS A 28 -15.81 8.43 10.56
N ALA A 29 -15.55 7.34 9.83
CA ALA A 29 -15.37 7.36 8.38
C ALA A 29 -16.59 7.97 7.66
N ARG A 30 -16.34 8.90 6.73
CA ARG A 30 -17.38 9.63 5.98
C ARG A 30 -17.48 9.17 4.52
N TRP A 31 -17.18 7.90 4.25
CA TRP A 31 -17.43 7.30 2.95
C TRP A 31 -18.91 6.96 2.78
N CYS A 32 -19.34 6.75 1.54
CA CYS A 32 -20.70 6.38 1.22
C CYS A 32 -21.04 4.98 1.78
N SER A 33 -22.29 4.77 2.17
CA SER A 33 -22.77 3.44 2.60
C SER A 33 -22.50 2.39 1.51
N GLY A 34 -21.86 1.28 1.88
CA GLY A 34 -21.45 0.22 0.96
C GLY A 34 -20.10 0.45 0.26
N CYS A 35 -19.38 1.53 0.57
CA CYS A 35 -18.03 1.75 0.06
C CYS A 35 -17.05 0.71 0.62
N GLY A 36 -16.29 0.07 -0.27
CA GLY A 36 -15.29 -0.94 0.12
C GLY A 36 -14.17 -0.42 1.02
N ALA A 37 -13.93 0.89 1.02
CA ALA A 37 -12.94 1.53 1.90
C ALA A 37 -13.20 1.27 3.39
N HIS A 38 -14.45 1.05 3.81
CA HIS A 38 -14.76 0.67 5.19
C HIS A 38 -14.17 -0.69 5.57
N THR A 39 -14.29 -1.69 4.69
CA THR A 39 -13.72 -3.02 4.94
C THR A 39 -12.19 -2.95 4.95
N ILE A 40 -11.60 -2.17 4.04
CA ILE A 40 -10.14 -1.98 4.01
C ILE A 40 -9.65 -1.32 5.30
N LEU A 41 -10.32 -0.25 5.77
CA LEU A 41 -9.98 0.42 7.02
C LEU A 41 -10.01 -0.55 8.20
N HIS A 42 -11.09 -1.31 8.35
CA HIS A 42 -11.23 -2.28 9.43
C HIS A 42 -10.13 -3.35 9.40
N ASN A 43 -9.79 -3.89 8.22
CA ASN A 43 -8.76 -4.92 8.10
C ASN A 43 -7.35 -4.37 8.38
N VAL A 44 -7.08 -3.10 8.05
CA VAL A 44 -5.82 -2.44 8.40
C VAL A 44 -5.75 -2.17 9.90
N GLN A 45 -6.82 -1.70 10.54
CA GLN A 45 -6.88 -1.53 12.00
C GLN A 45 -6.69 -2.88 12.71
N GLN A 46 -7.31 -3.94 12.18
CA GLN A 46 -7.12 -5.30 12.64
C GLN A 46 -5.66 -5.76 12.47
N LEU A 47 -5.02 -5.48 11.34
CA LEU A 47 -3.59 -5.77 11.14
C LEU A 47 -2.74 -5.05 12.19
N CYS A 48 -2.97 -3.75 12.40
CA CYS A 48 -2.19 -2.98 13.37
C CYS A 48 -2.32 -3.58 14.79
N ARG A 49 -3.54 -3.97 15.19
CA ARG A 49 -3.78 -4.69 16.43
C ARG A 49 -3.04 -6.03 16.47
N ASP A 50 -3.22 -6.88 15.47
CA ASP A 50 -2.69 -8.24 15.50
C ASP A 50 -1.16 -8.28 15.44
N GLU A 51 -0.53 -7.32 14.74
CA GLU A 51 0.92 -7.13 14.71
C GLU A 51 1.43 -6.21 15.84
N GLN A 52 0.54 -5.75 16.72
CA GLN A 52 0.85 -4.88 17.87
C GLN A 52 1.72 -3.66 17.48
N LEU A 53 1.34 -2.99 16.40
CA LEU A 53 2.13 -1.87 15.85
C LEU A 53 1.99 -0.63 16.74
N PRO A 54 3.09 -0.13 17.37
CA PRO A 54 2.97 1.05 18.22
C PRO A 54 2.42 2.24 17.42
N PRO A 55 1.32 2.89 17.83
CA PRO A 55 0.70 3.98 17.09
C PRO A 55 1.66 5.15 16.80
N GLU A 56 2.57 5.43 17.74
CA GLU A 56 3.61 6.45 17.65
C GLU A 56 4.78 6.07 16.72
N LYS A 57 4.91 4.78 16.38
CA LYS A 57 5.86 4.27 15.37
C LYS A 57 5.19 3.96 14.02
N THR A 58 3.91 4.25 13.87
CA THR A 58 3.13 3.90 12.67
C THR A 58 2.63 5.16 11.97
N VAL A 59 2.88 5.24 10.66
CA VAL A 59 2.53 6.41 9.83
C VAL A 59 1.72 6.00 8.62
N PHE A 60 0.55 6.63 8.45
CA PHE A 60 -0.25 6.53 7.23
C PHE A 60 -0.10 7.81 6.38
N VAL A 61 0.43 7.65 5.17
CA VAL A 61 0.63 8.75 4.21
C VAL A 61 -0.36 8.60 3.07
N SER A 62 -1.03 9.68 2.69
CA SER A 62 -1.97 9.66 1.56
C SER A 62 -1.88 10.91 0.69
N GLY A 63 -2.39 10.78 -0.54
CA GLY A 63 -2.51 11.87 -1.50
C GLY A 63 -3.85 12.58 -1.38
N ILE A 64 -4.61 12.70 -2.48
CA ILE A 64 -5.96 13.31 -2.49
C ILE A 64 -6.95 12.37 -3.18
N GLY A 65 -8.13 12.19 -2.59
CA GLY A 65 -9.19 11.31 -3.10
C GLY A 65 -10.10 10.78 -1.98
N CYS A 66 -11.11 9.99 -2.34
CA CYS A 66 -11.92 9.30 -1.34
C CYS A 66 -11.03 8.38 -0.49
N SER A 67 -10.19 7.57 -1.14
CA SER A 67 -9.19 6.72 -0.48
C SER A 67 -8.29 7.52 0.45
N SER A 68 -7.80 8.68 0.00
CA SER A 68 -6.80 9.45 0.73
C SER A 68 -7.28 10.11 2.02
N ARG A 69 -8.58 10.02 2.36
CA ARG A 69 -9.07 10.41 3.70
C ARG A 69 -8.65 9.43 4.80
N PHE A 70 -8.09 8.28 4.43
CA PHE A 70 -7.73 7.19 5.33
C PHE A 70 -6.93 7.60 6.57
N PRO A 71 -5.89 8.46 6.51
CA PRO A 71 -5.13 8.84 7.70
C PRO A 71 -5.97 9.55 8.77
N HIS A 72 -7.09 10.19 8.41
CA HIS A 72 -8.00 10.83 9.38
C HIS A 72 -8.80 9.84 10.24
N TYR A 73 -8.78 8.56 9.85
CA TYR A 73 -9.52 7.48 10.51
C TYR A 73 -8.61 6.52 11.27
N MET A 74 -7.29 6.76 11.23
CA MET A 74 -6.28 6.04 12.00
C MET A 74 -5.81 6.88 13.17
N LYS A 75 -5.82 6.31 14.38
CA LYS A 75 -5.28 6.94 15.60
C LYS A 75 -3.76 6.71 15.69
N THR A 76 -3.03 7.19 14.70
CA THR A 76 -1.57 7.09 14.58
C THR A 76 -1.02 8.40 14.03
N TYR A 77 0.28 8.48 13.74
CA TYR A 77 0.77 9.57 12.88
C TYR A 77 0.17 9.43 11.48
N GLY A 78 -0.17 10.56 10.87
CA GLY A 78 -0.81 10.61 9.56
C GLY A 78 -0.40 11.85 8.76
N PHE A 79 -0.20 11.68 7.46
CA PHE A 79 0.09 12.79 6.54
C PHE A 79 -0.88 12.74 5.34
N HIS A 80 -1.77 13.72 5.26
CA HIS A 80 -2.67 13.91 4.13
C HIS A 80 -2.09 15.00 3.21
N GLY A 81 -1.38 14.57 2.17
CA GLY A 81 -0.55 15.43 1.34
C GLY A 81 -1.25 15.97 0.10
N LEU A 82 -0.44 16.25 -0.93
CA LEU A 82 -0.92 16.69 -2.23
C LEU A 82 -1.27 15.51 -3.14
N HIS A 83 -2.12 15.78 -4.14
CA HIS A 83 -2.56 14.77 -5.09
C HIS A 83 -1.37 14.14 -5.84
N GLY A 84 -1.25 12.83 -5.76
CA GLY A 84 -0.17 12.02 -6.33
C GLY A 84 1.19 12.23 -5.70
N ARG A 85 1.27 12.82 -4.49
CA ARG A 85 2.53 13.05 -3.77
C ARG A 85 2.68 12.21 -2.51
N ALA A 86 1.82 11.20 -2.31
CA ALA A 86 1.91 10.29 -1.16
C ALA A 86 3.25 9.53 -1.13
N LEU A 87 3.65 8.95 -2.26
CA LEU A 87 4.88 8.15 -2.39
C LEU A 87 6.18 8.95 -2.14
N PRO A 88 6.41 10.15 -2.69
CA PRO A 88 7.62 10.90 -2.39
C PRO A 88 7.67 11.34 -0.91
N VAL A 89 6.53 11.70 -0.32
CA VAL A 89 6.47 12.01 1.13
C VAL A 89 6.80 10.78 1.97
N ALA A 90 6.18 9.63 1.67
CA ALA A 90 6.43 8.38 2.36
C ALA A 90 7.89 7.92 2.22
N GLY A 91 8.48 8.08 1.02
CA GLY A 91 9.89 7.81 0.78
C GLY A 91 10.80 8.69 1.64
N GLY A 92 10.52 9.99 1.76
CA GLY A 92 11.25 10.89 2.64
C GLY A 92 11.17 10.50 4.11
N ILE A 93 9.97 10.13 4.58
CA ILE A 93 9.75 9.62 5.94
C ILE A 93 10.56 8.35 6.16
N LYS A 94 10.44 7.35 5.27
CA LYS A 94 11.11 6.06 5.43
C LYS A 94 12.63 6.19 5.35
N PHE A 95 13.13 7.04 4.47
CA PHE A 95 14.56 7.32 4.33
C PHE A 95 15.14 7.96 5.60
N ARG A 96 14.40 8.88 6.25
CA ARG A 96 14.87 9.55 7.47
C ARG A 96 14.62 8.76 8.76
N ARG A 97 13.59 7.92 8.78
CA ARG A 97 13.11 7.18 9.94
C ARG A 97 12.80 5.73 9.55
N PRO A 98 13.82 4.89 9.31
CA PRO A 98 13.64 3.50 8.89
C PRO A 98 13.00 2.63 9.97
N ASP A 99 12.99 3.10 11.22
CA ASP A 99 12.32 2.47 12.36
C ASP A 99 10.79 2.56 12.30
N LEU A 100 10.22 3.46 11.48
CA LEU A 100 8.78 3.62 11.37
C LEU A 100 8.13 2.57 10.46
N ASN A 101 6.95 2.11 10.85
CA ASN A 101 6.02 1.37 10.00
C ASN A 101 5.31 2.38 9.08
N VAL A 102 5.56 2.31 7.78
CA VAL A 102 5.03 3.28 6.80
C VAL A 102 4.02 2.60 5.88
N PHE A 103 2.81 3.13 5.87
CA PHE A 103 1.73 2.71 4.98
C PHE A 103 1.36 3.88 4.05
N VAL A 104 1.23 3.61 2.76
CA VAL A 104 0.83 4.58 1.75
C VAL A 104 -0.54 4.21 1.22
N ILE A 105 -1.49 5.14 1.36
CA ILE A 105 -2.86 4.98 0.87
C ILE A 105 -3.07 5.89 -0.33
N THR A 106 -3.46 5.30 -1.46
CA THR A 106 -3.63 6.03 -2.71
C THR A 106 -4.81 5.48 -3.49
N GLY A 107 -5.49 6.34 -4.25
CA GLY A 107 -6.50 5.91 -5.23
C GLY A 107 -5.86 5.60 -6.59
N ASP A 108 -6.58 4.91 -7.45
CA ASP A 108 -6.24 4.72 -8.86
C ASP A 108 -5.81 6.01 -9.58
N GLY A 109 -6.54 7.11 -9.41
CA GLY A 109 -6.15 8.40 -9.97
C GLY A 109 -4.92 9.03 -9.34
N ASP A 110 -4.85 8.96 -8.02
CA ASP A 110 -3.76 9.54 -7.24
C ASP A 110 -2.43 8.86 -7.57
N CYS A 111 -2.43 7.53 -7.73
CA CYS A 111 -1.24 6.74 -8.07
C CYS A 111 -0.99 6.65 -9.58
N CYS A 112 -1.96 6.18 -10.36
CA CYS A 112 -1.74 5.79 -11.75
C CYS A 112 -1.93 6.94 -12.75
N SER A 113 -2.36 8.13 -12.31
CA SER A 113 -2.38 9.35 -13.13
C SER A 113 -1.29 10.33 -12.68
N ILE A 114 -1.63 11.31 -11.84
CA ILE A 114 -0.73 12.41 -11.46
C ILE A 114 0.46 11.94 -10.61
N GLY A 115 0.34 10.78 -9.94
CA GLY A 115 1.40 10.13 -9.18
C GLY A 115 2.26 9.12 -9.97
N ALA A 116 1.98 8.89 -11.26
CA ALA A 116 2.53 7.74 -11.98
C ALA A 116 4.07 7.74 -12.03
N GLY A 117 4.69 8.92 -12.21
CA GLY A 117 6.14 9.03 -12.17
C GLY A 117 6.73 8.61 -10.81
N HIS A 118 6.09 9.02 -9.71
CA HIS A 118 6.54 8.62 -8.37
C HIS A 118 6.30 7.14 -8.08
N TRP A 119 5.24 6.56 -8.64
CA TRP A 119 4.97 5.12 -8.54
C TRP A 119 6.10 4.29 -9.14
N VAL A 120 6.53 4.60 -10.36
CA VAL A 120 7.68 3.93 -10.99
C VAL A 120 8.91 3.99 -10.09
N HIS A 121 9.25 5.17 -9.59
CA HIS A 121 10.45 5.36 -8.77
C HIS A 121 10.34 4.76 -7.36
N ALA A 122 9.16 4.77 -6.75
CA ALA A 122 8.96 4.13 -5.45
C ALA A 122 9.21 2.63 -5.53
N ILE A 123 8.67 1.95 -6.56
CA ILE A 123 8.94 0.53 -6.82
C ILE A 123 10.44 0.30 -7.03
N ARG A 124 11.10 1.14 -7.84
CA ARG A 124 12.55 1.04 -8.09
C ARG A 124 13.40 1.23 -6.83
N TYR A 125 13.03 2.15 -5.94
CA TYR A 125 13.73 2.38 -4.68
C TYR A 125 13.48 1.28 -3.64
N ASN A 126 12.34 0.58 -3.74
CA ASN A 126 12.03 -0.59 -2.93
C ASN A 126 12.20 -0.37 -1.41
N MET A 127 11.94 0.84 -0.91
CA MET A 127 12.05 1.12 0.53
C MET A 127 11.01 0.30 1.32
N LYS A 128 11.33 -0.15 2.54
CA LYS A 128 10.40 -0.99 3.32
C LYS A 128 9.14 -0.22 3.76
N MET A 129 8.07 -0.33 2.97
CA MET A 129 6.76 0.28 3.21
C MET A 129 5.66 -0.47 2.45
N VAL A 130 4.42 -0.35 2.93
CA VAL A 130 3.26 -0.99 2.29
C VAL A 130 2.48 0.05 1.50
N VAL A 131 2.26 -0.18 0.21
CA VAL A 131 1.45 0.69 -0.66
C VAL A 131 0.14 0.00 -0.97
N LEU A 132 -0.97 0.61 -0.54
CA LEU A 132 -2.32 0.14 -0.78
C LEU A 132 -2.98 1.02 -1.85
N LEU A 133 -3.14 0.48 -3.05
CA LEU A 133 -3.87 1.12 -4.14
C LEU A 133 -5.36 0.74 -4.04
N PHE A 134 -6.19 1.71 -3.69
CA PHE A 134 -7.64 1.57 -3.65
C PHE A 134 -8.16 1.82 -5.07
N ASP A 135 -8.28 0.75 -5.85
CA ASP A 135 -8.68 0.84 -7.24
C ASP A 135 -10.19 0.64 -7.36
N ASN A 136 -10.92 1.76 -7.44
CA ASN A 136 -12.34 1.78 -7.74
C ASN A 136 -12.64 2.23 -9.17
N SER A 137 -11.59 2.41 -9.98
CA SER A 137 -11.66 2.71 -11.40
C SER A 137 -12.42 3.97 -11.79
N ILE A 138 -12.49 4.95 -10.88
CA ILE A 138 -13.17 6.23 -11.10
C ILE A 138 -12.66 7.32 -10.15
N TYR A 139 -12.65 8.59 -10.58
CA TYR A 139 -12.42 9.69 -9.65
C TYR A 139 -13.69 9.98 -8.83
N GLY A 140 -13.82 9.27 -7.70
CA GLY A 140 -15.01 9.31 -6.87
C GLY A 140 -15.25 10.66 -6.19
N LEU A 141 -14.20 11.26 -5.61
CA LEU A 141 -14.31 12.49 -4.81
C LEU A 141 -14.69 13.71 -5.66
N THR A 142 -14.16 13.78 -6.88
CA THR A 142 -14.45 14.84 -7.84
C THR A 142 -15.72 14.59 -8.64
N LYS A 143 -16.48 13.54 -8.30
CA LYS A 143 -17.79 13.19 -8.87
C LYS A 143 -17.71 12.58 -10.28
N LYS A 144 -17.21 11.34 -10.39
CA LYS A 144 -17.35 10.47 -11.57
C LYS A 144 -16.62 10.95 -12.84
N GLN A 145 -15.33 11.25 -12.75
CA GLN A 145 -14.47 11.41 -13.92
C GLN A 145 -13.72 10.11 -14.22
N THR A 146 -13.41 9.89 -15.50
CA THR A 146 -12.57 8.77 -15.93
C THR A 146 -11.22 8.80 -15.21
N SER A 147 -10.82 7.65 -14.69
CA SER A 147 -9.50 7.38 -14.14
C SER A 147 -8.67 6.54 -15.12
N PRO A 148 -7.35 6.38 -14.89
CA PRO A 148 -6.52 5.53 -15.74
C PRO A 148 -6.88 4.05 -15.71
N THR A 149 -7.59 3.57 -14.69
CA THR A 149 -8.02 2.17 -14.56
C THR A 149 -9.49 1.98 -14.94
N SER A 150 -10.21 3.04 -15.34
CA SER A 150 -11.59 2.97 -15.82
C SER A 150 -11.75 1.98 -16.98
N PRO A 151 -12.66 1.00 -16.90
CA PRO A 151 -12.92 0.07 -18.00
C PRO A 151 -13.24 0.78 -19.32
N LEU A 152 -12.84 0.17 -20.43
CA LEU A 152 -13.16 0.66 -21.77
C LEU A 152 -14.68 0.82 -21.93
N GLY A 153 -15.12 1.90 -22.55
CA GLY A 153 -16.54 2.18 -22.79
C GLY A 153 -17.30 2.74 -21.59
N ILE A 154 -16.70 2.85 -20.40
CA ILE A 154 -17.44 3.35 -19.24
C ILE A 154 -17.80 4.83 -19.37
N HIS A 155 -19.09 5.14 -19.19
CA HIS A 155 -19.60 6.51 -19.30
C HIS A 155 -19.33 7.29 -18.01
N THR A 156 -18.65 8.43 -18.15
CA THR A 156 -18.29 9.32 -17.04
C THR A 156 -18.61 10.76 -17.39
N ASN A 157 -18.47 11.68 -16.43
CA ASN A 157 -18.75 13.10 -16.65
C ASN A 157 -17.79 13.75 -17.64
N THR A 158 -16.56 13.24 -17.78
CA THR A 158 -15.58 13.72 -18.77
C THR A 158 -15.62 12.93 -20.07
N HIS A 159 -16.13 11.69 -20.04
CA HIS A 159 -16.30 10.85 -21.22
C HIS A 159 -17.76 10.38 -21.33
N PRO A 160 -18.69 11.28 -21.72
CA PRO A 160 -20.11 10.96 -21.78
C PRO A 160 -20.45 9.94 -22.87
N ARG A 161 -19.54 9.67 -23.82
CA ARG A 161 -19.65 8.64 -24.85
C ARG A 161 -18.91 7.34 -24.51
N GLY A 162 -18.42 7.21 -23.28
CA GLY A 162 -17.60 6.07 -22.85
C GLY A 162 -16.10 6.37 -22.90
N SER A 163 -15.33 5.78 -21.98
CA SER A 163 -13.87 5.81 -22.01
C SER A 163 -13.35 5.20 -23.31
N VAL A 164 -12.42 5.88 -23.97
CA VAL A 164 -11.89 5.48 -25.29
C VAL A 164 -10.53 4.80 -25.23
N LEU A 165 -9.82 4.94 -24.11
CA LEU A 165 -8.50 4.36 -23.93
C LEU A 165 -8.60 3.03 -23.18
N PRO A 166 -7.79 2.02 -23.56
CA PRO A 166 -7.62 0.83 -22.73
C PRO A 166 -7.13 1.21 -21.32
N PRO A 167 -7.67 0.60 -20.26
CA PRO A 167 -7.25 0.89 -18.90
C PRO A 167 -5.81 0.45 -18.66
N ILE A 168 -5.08 1.23 -17.87
CA ILE A 168 -3.83 0.78 -17.27
C ILE A 168 -4.16 -0.37 -16.31
N HIS A 169 -3.47 -1.51 -16.44
CA HIS A 169 -3.59 -2.63 -15.51
C HIS A 169 -2.49 -2.54 -14.43
N PRO A 170 -2.79 -2.15 -13.17
CA PRO A 170 -1.73 -1.80 -12.22
C PRO A 170 -0.78 -2.95 -11.87
N ILE A 171 -1.27 -4.18 -11.82
CA ILE A 171 -0.41 -5.37 -11.60
C ILE A 171 0.58 -5.56 -12.76
N GLN A 172 0.10 -5.54 -14.00
CA GLN A 172 0.94 -5.66 -15.20
C GLN A 172 2.01 -4.58 -15.25
N SER A 173 1.62 -3.32 -15.03
CA SER A 173 2.55 -2.20 -15.00
C SER A 173 3.61 -2.37 -13.92
N THR A 174 3.20 -2.75 -12.69
CA THR A 174 4.14 -2.93 -11.57
C THR A 174 5.14 -4.05 -11.84
N LEU A 175 4.68 -5.20 -12.37
CA LEU A 175 5.55 -6.32 -12.75
C LEU A 175 6.51 -5.96 -13.90
N GLY A 176 6.19 -4.92 -14.68
CA GLY A 176 7.03 -4.38 -15.74
C GLY A 176 8.16 -3.48 -15.25
N PHE A 177 8.10 -2.98 -14.01
CA PHE A 177 9.11 -2.08 -13.46
C PHE A 177 10.35 -2.86 -12.97
N SER A 178 11.53 -2.24 -13.12
CA SER A 178 12.78 -2.79 -12.59
C SER A 178 12.80 -2.75 -11.06
N ASN A 179 13.47 -3.73 -10.42
CA ASN A 179 13.62 -3.84 -8.96
C ASN A 179 12.28 -3.96 -8.20
N VAL A 180 11.21 -4.37 -8.88
CA VAL A 180 9.98 -4.80 -8.21
C VAL A 180 10.33 -5.95 -7.25
N SER A 181 9.75 -5.93 -6.05
CA SER A 181 10.05 -6.90 -5.00
C SER A 181 8.80 -7.58 -4.44
N PHE A 182 7.63 -6.95 -4.53
CA PHE A 182 6.37 -7.55 -4.07
C PHE A 182 5.17 -6.94 -4.78
N VAL A 183 4.32 -7.82 -5.34
CA VAL A 183 3.08 -7.43 -6.03
C VAL A 183 1.95 -8.39 -5.65
N ALA A 184 0.86 -7.84 -5.11
CA ALA A 184 -0.33 -8.61 -4.78
C ALA A 184 -1.61 -7.91 -5.24
N GLN A 185 -2.68 -8.69 -5.46
CA GLN A 185 -4.01 -8.18 -5.72
C GLN A 185 -5.02 -8.84 -4.77
N THR A 186 -5.98 -8.06 -4.30
CA THR A 186 -7.11 -8.55 -3.51
C THR A 186 -8.36 -7.71 -3.79
N VAL A 187 -9.48 -8.08 -3.18
CA VAL A 187 -10.80 -7.44 -3.35
C VAL A 187 -11.39 -7.09 -1.99
N ASP A 188 -12.15 -6.00 -1.88
CA ASP A 188 -12.69 -5.58 -0.58
C ASP A 188 -13.81 -6.49 -0.04
N TRP A 189 -14.49 -7.26 -0.89
CA TRP A 189 -15.57 -8.17 -0.49
C TRP A 189 -15.11 -9.59 -0.08
N LYS A 190 -13.80 -9.83 0.01
CA LYS A 190 -13.21 -11.09 0.53
C LYS A 190 -12.30 -10.76 1.73
N PRO A 191 -12.85 -10.40 2.90
CA PRO A 191 -12.09 -9.86 4.04
C PRO A 191 -11.00 -10.81 4.55
N ALA A 192 -11.26 -12.12 4.62
CA ALA A 192 -10.23 -13.08 5.06
C ALA A 192 -8.98 -13.07 4.14
N HIS A 193 -9.17 -12.97 2.82
CA HIS A 193 -8.06 -12.87 1.87
C HIS A 193 -7.41 -11.48 1.91
N LEU A 194 -8.21 -10.41 2.07
CA LEU A 194 -7.69 -9.06 2.25
C LEU A 194 -6.76 -8.97 3.47
N TYR A 195 -7.18 -9.44 4.64
CA TYR A 195 -6.35 -9.47 5.84
C TYR A 195 -5.05 -10.27 5.62
N ALA A 196 -5.14 -11.48 5.08
CA ALA A 196 -3.96 -12.31 4.79
C ALA A 196 -2.98 -11.63 3.81
N THR A 197 -3.51 -10.90 2.82
CA THR A 197 -2.71 -10.11 1.87
C THR A 197 -1.99 -8.96 2.58
N LEU A 198 -2.70 -8.23 3.45
CA LEU A 198 -2.13 -7.11 4.20
C LEU A 198 -1.02 -7.57 5.15
N LYS A 199 -1.21 -8.70 5.85
CA LYS A 199 -0.18 -9.30 6.71
C LYS A 199 1.06 -9.69 5.91
N LYS A 200 0.89 -10.43 4.80
CA LYS A 200 2.01 -10.80 3.93
C LYS A 200 2.76 -9.58 3.37
N ALA A 201 2.04 -8.52 3.03
CA ALA A 201 2.62 -7.27 2.54
C ALA A 201 3.43 -6.55 3.62
N TYR A 202 2.93 -6.53 4.87
CA TYR A 202 3.65 -5.95 6.01
C TYR A 202 4.96 -6.69 6.32
N ASP A 203 4.93 -8.02 6.27
CA ASP A 203 6.09 -8.88 6.54
C ASP A 203 7.19 -8.79 5.48
N HIS A 204 6.88 -8.23 4.30
CA HIS A 204 7.83 -8.15 3.20
C HIS A 204 8.98 -7.16 3.50
N PRO A 205 10.25 -7.57 3.36
CA PRO A 205 11.40 -6.69 3.58
C PRO A 205 11.65 -5.82 2.34
N GLY A 206 10.72 -4.93 2.02
CA GLY A 206 10.80 -4.05 0.84
C GLY A 206 9.49 -3.31 0.60
N LEU A 207 9.34 -2.72 -0.58
CA LEU A 207 8.09 -2.07 -0.95
C LEU A 207 7.07 -3.13 -1.39
N ALA A 208 6.01 -3.28 -0.59
CA ALA A 208 4.88 -4.13 -0.92
C ALA A 208 3.77 -3.37 -1.63
N PHE A 209 3.59 -3.59 -2.94
CA PHE A 209 2.50 -2.99 -3.70
C PHE A 209 1.28 -3.92 -3.73
N VAL A 210 0.17 -3.46 -3.15
CA VAL A 210 -1.09 -4.19 -3.09
C VAL A 210 -2.18 -3.41 -3.82
N ARG A 211 -2.68 -3.97 -4.93
CA ARG A 211 -3.91 -3.48 -5.56
C ARG A 211 -5.12 -4.08 -4.84
N ILE A 212 -5.97 -3.22 -4.31
CA ILE A 212 -7.25 -3.62 -3.74
C ILE A 212 -8.34 -3.13 -4.69
N VAL A 213 -8.97 -4.06 -5.39
CA VAL A 213 -10.17 -3.75 -6.19
C VAL A 213 -11.29 -3.39 -5.21
N GLN A 214 -11.72 -2.13 -5.26
CA GLN A 214 -12.54 -1.49 -4.24
C GLN A 214 -13.90 -1.07 -4.82
N ARG A 215 -14.99 -1.59 -4.26
CA ARG A 215 -16.35 -1.22 -4.69
C ARG A 215 -16.66 0.26 -4.41
N CYS A 216 -17.06 1.01 -5.44
CA CYS A 216 -17.60 2.37 -5.32
C CYS A 216 -19.12 2.38 -5.61
N PRO A 217 -19.97 2.38 -4.56
CA PRO A 217 -21.41 2.15 -4.73
C PRO A 217 -22.17 3.28 -5.42
N ILE A 218 -21.61 4.48 -5.44
CA ILE A 218 -22.26 5.65 -6.03
C ILE A 218 -22.02 5.72 -7.54
N TRP A 219 -20.80 5.39 -7.98
CA TRP A 219 -20.37 5.69 -9.35
C TRP A 219 -20.14 4.46 -10.22
N MET A 220 -19.85 3.30 -9.63
CA MET A 220 -19.39 2.10 -10.33
C MET A 220 -20.21 0.86 -9.96
N LYS A 221 -21.44 1.05 -9.46
CA LYS A 221 -22.35 -0.02 -9.02
C LYS A 221 -22.46 -1.16 -10.04
N ASP A 222 -22.80 -0.80 -11.28
CA ASP A 222 -23.07 -1.75 -12.35
C ASP A 222 -21.80 -2.49 -12.81
N SER A 223 -20.61 -1.94 -12.52
CA SER A 223 -19.34 -2.56 -12.89
C SER A 223 -18.90 -3.64 -11.90
N TYR A 224 -19.11 -3.45 -10.60
CA TYR A 224 -18.66 -4.44 -9.61
C TYR A 224 -19.73 -5.45 -9.22
N GLU A 225 -21.03 -5.12 -9.32
CA GLU A 225 -22.09 -6.04 -8.89
C GLU A 225 -22.07 -7.41 -9.59
N PRO A 226 -21.88 -7.50 -10.92
CA PRO A 226 -21.78 -8.78 -11.61
C PRO A 226 -20.61 -9.62 -11.08
N VAL A 227 -19.45 -8.99 -10.90
CA VAL A 227 -18.21 -9.64 -10.40
C VAL A 227 -18.37 -10.13 -8.97
N VAL A 228 -19.10 -9.41 -8.12
CA VAL A 228 -19.35 -9.82 -6.73
C VAL A 228 -20.32 -11.00 -6.65
N LYS A 229 -21.30 -11.07 -7.55
CA LYS A 229 -22.34 -12.11 -7.56
C LYS A 229 -21.90 -13.38 -8.29
N ASP A 230 -21.00 -13.27 -9.25
CA ASP A 230 -20.47 -14.41 -9.99
C ASP A 230 -19.40 -15.15 -9.18
N PRO A 231 -19.63 -16.42 -8.78
CA PRO A 231 -18.66 -17.19 -8.03
C PRO A 231 -17.42 -17.57 -8.84
N ASN A 232 -17.47 -17.50 -10.18
CA ASN A 232 -16.36 -17.77 -11.08
C ASN A 232 -15.55 -16.51 -11.43
N ALA A 233 -16.01 -15.32 -11.05
CA ALA A 233 -15.34 -14.08 -11.42
C ALA A 233 -13.99 -13.88 -10.72
N ILE A 234 -13.69 -14.62 -9.66
CA ILE A 234 -12.42 -14.54 -8.92
C ILE A 234 -11.62 -15.81 -9.13
N THR A 235 -10.36 -15.65 -9.52
CA THR A 235 -9.35 -16.72 -9.54
C THR A 235 -8.45 -16.56 -8.32
N LEU A 236 -8.39 -17.54 -7.43
CA LEU A 236 -7.48 -17.54 -6.29
C LEU A 236 -6.13 -18.15 -6.69
N LEU A 237 -5.05 -17.37 -6.51
CA LEU A 237 -3.69 -17.85 -6.71
C LEU A 237 -3.21 -18.62 -5.48
N GLN A 238 -2.74 -19.85 -5.70
CA GLN A 238 -2.33 -20.75 -4.62
C GLN A 238 -0.86 -21.12 -4.74
N HIS A 239 -0.17 -21.02 -3.59
CA HIS A 239 1.21 -21.46 -3.41
C HIS A 239 1.52 -21.47 -1.91
N GLU A 240 2.42 -22.35 -1.46
CA GLU A 240 2.90 -22.37 -0.07
C GLU A 240 3.51 -21.02 0.36
N ASN A 241 4.28 -20.40 -0.55
CA ASN A 241 4.88 -19.08 -0.36
C ASN A 241 3.93 -17.92 -0.70
N GLY A 242 2.68 -18.21 -1.09
CA GLY A 242 1.68 -17.23 -1.51
C GLY A 242 0.93 -16.55 -0.37
N ILE A 243 -0.31 -16.11 -0.66
CA ILE A 243 -1.28 -15.66 0.33
C ILE A 243 -2.08 -16.87 0.79
N VAL A 244 -1.82 -17.33 2.01
CA VAL A 244 -2.49 -18.50 2.59
C VAL A 244 -3.71 -18.04 3.38
N ILE A 245 -4.85 -18.64 3.10
CA ILE A 245 -6.11 -18.45 3.84
C ILE A 245 -6.61 -19.81 4.34
N ASP A 246 -7.50 -19.80 5.33
CA ASP A 246 -8.06 -21.03 5.90
C ASP A 246 -8.66 -21.96 4.82
N SER A 247 -8.56 -23.27 5.07
CA SER A 247 -9.06 -24.32 4.18
C SER A 247 -10.55 -24.16 3.84
N LYS A 248 -11.40 -23.80 4.81
CA LYS A 248 -12.84 -23.59 4.58
C LYS A 248 -13.11 -22.33 3.77
N ALA A 249 -12.27 -21.30 3.90
CA ALA A 249 -12.36 -20.10 3.07
C ALA A 249 -11.94 -20.39 1.63
N THR A 250 -10.89 -21.21 1.46
CA THR A 250 -10.38 -21.66 0.16
C THR A 250 -11.40 -22.46 -0.64
N GLN A 251 -12.13 -23.38 0.01
CA GLN A 251 -13.16 -24.21 -0.62
C GLN A 251 -14.32 -23.41 -1.25
N LYS A 252 -14.46 -22.12 -0.91
CA LYS A 252 -15.49 -21.23 -1.48
C LYS A 252 -15.09 -20.63 -2.83
N PHE A 253 -13.85 -20.83 -3.27
CA PHE A 253 -13.40 -20.35 -4.58
C PHE A 253 -13.57 -21.45 -5.61
N HIS A 254 -14.18 -21.12 -6.74
CA HIS A 254 -14.41 -22.06 -7.83
C HIS A 254 -13.20 -22.17 -8.76
N ASN A 255 -12.49 -21.06 -8.95
CA ASN A 255 -11.30 -21.00 -9.77
C ASN A 255 -10.07 -20.91 -8.88
N LEU A 256 -9.29 -21.98 -8.86
CA LEU A 256 -8.00 -22.07 -8.19
C LEU A 256 -6.91 -22.17 -9.25
N LYS A 257 -5.82 -21.44 -9.06
CA LYS A 257 -4.67 -21.49 -9.97
C LYS A 257 -3.39 -21.55 -9.18
N GLU A 258 -2.62 -22.61 -9.40
CA GLU A 258 -1.28 -22.73 -8.83
C GLU A 258 -0.33 -21.73 -9.49
N HIS A 259 0.46 -21.02 -8.69
CA HIS A 259 1.39 -20.01 -9.17
C HIS A 259 2.56 -19.79 -8.21
N ASP A 260 3.78 -20.00 -8.67
CA ASP A 260 4.99 -19.70 -7.89
C ASP A 260 5.29 -18.18 -7.90
N PRO A 261 5.20 -17.49 -6.75
CA PRO A 261 5.44 -16.05 -6.67
C PRO A 261 6.92 -15.66 -6.81
N SER A 262 7.86 -16.60 -6.88
CA SER A 262 9.27 -16.29 -7.10
C SER A 262 9.62 -16.05 -8.58
N ASP A 263 8.77 -16.51 -9.50
CA ASP A 263 9.00 -16.42 -10.95
C ASP A 263 8.32 -15.19 -11.56
N LEU A 264 9.12 -14.17 -11.86
CA LEU A 264 8.63 -12.92 -12.46
C LEU A 264 8.05 -13.11 -13.87
N ILE A 265 8.57 -14.05 -14.66
CA ILE A 265 8.10 -14.28 -16.03
C ILE A 265 6.72 -14.92 -15.97
N LYS A 266 6.55 -15.98 -15.17
CA LYS A 266 5.25 -16.59 -14.94
C LYS A 266 4.25 -15.61 -14.34
N ALA A 267 4.69 -14.73 -13.44
CA ALA A 267 3.82 -13.69 -12.89
C ALA A 267 3.25 -12.76 -13.97
N ARG A 268 4.04 -12.44 -15.00
CA ARG A 268 3.60 -11.61 -16.15
C ARG A 268 2.65 -12.37 -17.06
N GLU A 269 2.96 -13.63 -17.37
CA GLU A 269 2.07 -14.52 -18.15
C GLU A 269 0.74 -14.77 -17.44
N LEU A 270 0.78 -14.89 -16.11
CA LEU A 270 -0.40 -15.08 -15.28
C LEU A 270 -1.42 -13.97 -15.51
N VAL A 271 -0.98 -12.70 -15.49
CA VAL A 271 -1.87 -11.55 -15.70
C VAL A 271 -2.57 -11.64 -17.05
N GLU A 272 -1.86 -12.06 -18.09
CA GLU A 272 -2.41 -12.24 -19.44
C GLU A 272 -3.41 -13.41 -19.52
N THR A 273 -3.08 -14.54 -18.88
CA THR A 273 -3.92 -15.74 -18.90
C THR A 273 -5.15 -15.68 -17.98
N THR A 274 -5.25 -14.67 -17.10
CA THR A 274 -6.40 -14.49 -16.21
C THR A 274 -7.24 -13.27 -16.53
N LYS A 275 -7.09 -12.67 -17.72
CA LYS A 275 -7.81 -11.44 -18.13
C LYS A 275 -9.33 -11.50 -18.01
N ASP A 276 -9.91 -12.69 -18.15
CA ASP A 276 -11.36 -12.90 -18.08
C ASP A 276 -11.89 -13.01 -16.63
N THR A 277 -10.99 -13.02 -15.63
CA THR A 277 -11.34 -13.09 -14.21
C THR A 277 -10.59 -12.01 -13.43
N THR A 278 -10.91 -11.86 -12.14
CA THR A 278 -10.14 -11.04 -11.20
C THR A 278 -9.23 -11.95 -10.39
N PRO A 279 -7.96 -12.15 -10.79
CA PRO A 279 -7.01 -12.92 -9.99
C PRO A 279 -6.73 -12.23 -8.64
N ILE A 280 -6.77 -12.97 -7.54
CA ILE A 280 -6.39 -12.48 -6.22
C ILE A 280 -5.31 -13.38 -5.62
N GLY A 281 -4.36 -12.77 -4.92
CA GLY A 281 -3.23 -13.44 -4.30
C GLY A 281 -1.91 -12.72 -4.55
N LEU A 282 -0.82 -13.43 -4.33
CA LEU A 282 0.54 -12.95 -4.51
C LEU A 282 1.00 -13.26 -5.93
N PHE A 283 1.32 -12.24 -6.71
CA PHE A 283 1.84 -12.40 -8.07
C PHE A 283 3.33 -12.57 -8.06
N TYR A 284 4.03 -11.78 -7.25
CA TYR A 284 5.48 -11.81 -7.23
C TYR A 284 6.03 -11.42 -5.86
N GLN A 285 7.10 -12.08 -5.43
CA GLN A 285 7.90 -11.73 -4.26
C GLN A 285 9.38 -12.06 -4.50
N ASN A 286 10.24 -11.07 -4.28
CA ASN A 286 11.69 -11.19 -4.17
C ASN A 286 12.16 -10.44 -2.92
N LYS A 287 12.55 -11.19 -1.89
CA LYS A 287 13.03 -10.64 -0.60
C LYS A 287 14.45 -10.10 -0.67
N GLU A 288 15.22 -10.51 -1.67
CA GLU A 288 16.62 -10.12 -1.87
C GLU A 288 16.77 -8.89 -2.79
N ALA A 289 15.65 -8.30 -3.22
CA ALA A 289 15.65 -7.11 -4.06
C ALA A 289 16.29 -5.93 -3.32
N THR A 290 17.15 -5.17 -4.00
CA THR A 290 17.91 -4.07 -3.41
C THR A 290 17.00 -3.02 -2.79
N ARG A 291 17.33 -2.57 -1.58
CA ARG A 291 16.58 -1.56 -0.83
C ARG A 291 17.34 -0.25 -0.74
N TYR A 292 16.75 0.82 -1.23
CA TYR A 292 17.40 2.13 -1.25
C TYR A 292 17.53 2.78 0.14
N ASP A 293 16.62 2.44 1.07
CA ASP A 293 16.66 2.96 2.44
C ASP A 293 17.85 2.43 3.26
N GLU A 294 18.43 1.30 2.89
CA GLU A 294 19.61 0.73 3.56
C GLU A 294 20.86 1.60 3.34
N TYR A 295 21.05 2.13 2.13
CA TYR A 295 22.18 3.02 1.81
C TYR A 295 22.13 4.35 2.57
N GLY A 296 20.92 4.88 2.83
CA GLY A 296 20.73 6.12 3.57
C GLY A 296 20.92 5.98 5.08
N ALA A 297 20.75 4.78 5.62
CA ALA A 297 20.73 4.53 7.05
C ALA A 297 22.14 4.45 7.69
N HIS A 298 23.20 4.22 6.90
CA HIS A 298 24.56 3.96 7.38
C HIS A 298 25.17 5.04 8.30
N ASN A 299 24.68 6.29 8.24
CA ASN A 299 25.26 7.43 8.96
C ASN A 299 24.31 8.10 9.97
N MET A 300 23.17 7.48 10.29
CA MET A 300 22.19 8.11 11.17
C MET A 300 22.58 8.09 12.65
N GLY A 301 23.44 7.16 13.08
CA GLY A 301 23.93 7.05 14.45
C GLY A 301 25.15 7.89 14.80
N ILE A 302 25.71 8.64 13.84
CA ILE A 302 26.92 9.45 14.07
C ILE A 302 26.58 10.64 14.98
N SER A 303 27.36 10.84 16.05
CA SER A 303 27.16 11.93 17.00
C SER A 303 27.38 13.31 16.33
N ALA A 304 26.92 14.37 16.98
CA ALA A 304 27.18 15.74 16.50
C ALA A 304 28.68 16.08 16.55
N GLU A 305 29.38 15.54 17.54
CA GLU A 305 30.82 15.70 17.74
C GLU A 305 31.60 15.03 16.61
N ASP A 306 31.32 13.76 16.32
CA ASP A 306 31.96 13.01 15.22
C ASP A 306 31.70 13.68 13.85
N LYS A 307 30.49 14.21 13.63
CA LYS A 307 30.17 14.97 12.41
C LYS A 307 31.01 16.23 12.29
N THR A 308 31.18 16.95 13.40
CA THR A 308 31.96 18.19 13.44
C THR A 308 33.45 17.88 13.21
N GLU A 309 33.98 16.83 13.83
CA GLU A 309 35.34 16.37 13.62
C GLU A 309 35.58 15.95 12.17
N ALA A 310 34.66 15.22 11.55
CA ALA A 310 34.76 14.83 10.16
C ALA A 310 34.74 16.04 9.21
N ILE A 311 33.92 17.06 9.50
CA ILE A 311 33.89 18.32 8.73
C ILE A 311 35.20 19.07 8.91
N ASN A 312 35.70 19.22 10.14
CA ASN A 312 36.96 19.91 10.42
C ASN A 312 38.13 19.22 9.69
N THR A 313 38.23 17.89 9.79
CA THR A 313 39.23 17.08 9.09
C THR A 313 39.17 17.28 7.56
N LEU A 314 37.96 17.45 7.00
CA LEU A 314 37.80 17.73 5.58
C LEU A 314 38.25 19.16 5.23
N MET A 315 37.91 20.14 6.06
CA MET A 315 38.28 21.55 5.86
C MET A 315 39.78 21.76 6.00
N ASP A 316 40.45 21.05 6.91
CA ASP A 316 41.90 21.10 7.11
C ASP A 316 42.68 20.67 5.86
N LYS A 317 42.12 19.82 5.00
CA LYS A 317 42.72 19.47 3.69
C LYS A 317 42.81 20.66 2.72
N TYR A 318 42.02 21.70 2.96
CA TYR A 318 41.95 22.90 2.11
C TYR A 318 42.50 24.14 2.82
N ALA A 319 43.04 24.00 4.03
CA ALA A 319 43.75 25.08 4.71
C ALA A 319 45.08 25.34 3.99
N ILE A 320 45.30 26.60 3.58
CA ILE A 320 46.55 27.10 2.96
C ILE A 320 47.45 27.66 4.06
#